data_AF-A0A7X4FT67-F1
#
_entry.id   AF-A0A7X4FT67-F1
#
_cell.length_a   1.000
_cell.length_b   1.000
_cell.length_c   1.000
_cell.angle_alpha   90.00
_cell.angle_beta   90.00
_cell.angle_gamma   90.00
#
_symmetry.space_group_name_H-M   'P 1'
#
loop_
_entity.id
_entity.type
_entity.pdbx_description
1 polymer ?
#
loop_
_entity_poly.entity_id
_entity_poly.type
_entity_poly.pdbx_seq_one_letter_code
_entity_poly.pdbx_strand_id
1 'polypeptide(L)'
;MFPVRGSALAAHYIREGKAAPAGSAAAALGACLARQAGDPASFLSRKEGAVVLEYDVPDVLPEEPAPPGIFFVPGNPSEGAARGLHDDPAATVAALWAAAGWCADAAELRQVERVCEALSGTSHVGQAGVMPGRQRAVRLVVHRIDAAELPGLLERLRWPGSSAAAMSVVRDTSDLTRPGAVLSLDVTACGISPRLGLELFRPVEWSRIDRAGWLPVIDRLADKAWCLPAKAEGLRAWPRSTRLIGPGGVYRIHRTINHIKVVVAQGRIVAKAYAAMVVRPPRELTAVWQTEE
;
A
#
# COMPACT_ATOMS: atom_id res chain seq x y z
N MET A 1 8.24 3.58 -7.88
CA MET A 1 8.29 3.14 -9.31
C MET A 1 7.61 1.79 -9.36
N PHE A 2 6.71 1.56 -10.31
CA PHE A 2 5.91 0.35 -10.37
C PHE A 2 6.39 -0.54 -11.53
N PRO A 3 6.63 -1.85 -11.35
CA PRO A 3 6.80 -2.77 -12.46
C PRO A 3 5.46 -2.86 -13.19
N VAL A 4 5.37 -2.15 -14.32
CA VAL A 4 4.27 -2.26 -15.29
C VAL A 4 4.74 -3.09 -16.48
N ARG A 5 3.81 -3.65 -17.26
CA ARG A 5 4.12 -4.43 -18.46
C ARG A 5 5.04 -3.63 -19.39
N GLY A 6 6.12 -4.26 -19.85
CA GLY A 6 7.09 -3.64 -20.76
C GLY A 6 8.04 -2.62 -20.12
N SER A 7 7.90 -2.31 -18.82
CA SER A 7 8.84 -1.40 -18.15
C SER A 7 10.21 -2.05 -17.94
N ALA A 8 11.26 -1.21 -17.95
CA ALA A 8 12.61 -1.64 -17.61
C ALA A 8 12.68 -2.26 -16.20
N LEU A 9 11.86 -1.78 -15.25
CA LEU A 9 11.78 -2.32 -13.91
C LEU A 9 11.18 -3.73 -13.88
N ALA A 10 10.10 -3.99 -14.63
CA ALA A 10 9.56 -5.34 -14.76
C ALA A 10 10.57 -6.31 -15.40
N ALA A 11 11.26 -5.87 -16.46
CA ALA A 11 12.32 -6.66 -17.09
C ALA A 11 13.48 -6.98 -16.13
N HIS A 12 13.85 -6.03 -15.27
CA HIS A 12 14.83 -6.26 -14.20
C HIS A 12 14.36 -7.37 -13.25
N TYR A 13 13.17 -7.27 -12.65
CA TYR A 13 12.70 -8.29 -11.71
C TYR A 13 12.48 -9.67 -12.35
N ILE A 14 12.08 -9.74 -13.63
CA ILE A 14 12.00 -11.00 -14.37
C ILE A 14 13.38 -11.64 -14.51
N ARG A 15 14.41 -10.85 -14.83
CA ARG A 15 15.79 -11.35 -14.95
C ARG A 15 16.36 -11.77 -13.59
N GLU A 16 16.19 -10.96 -12.56
CA GLU A 16 16.59 -11.30 -11.18
C GLU A 16 15.93 -12.61 -10.74
N GLY A 17 14.63 -12.78 -10.97
CA GLY A 17 13.93 -14.00 -10.60
C GLY A 17 14.43 -15.25 -11.34
N LYS A 18 14.91 -15.13 -12.57
CA LYS A 18 15.54 -16.26 -13.30
C LYS A 18 16.90 -16.65 -12.72
N ALA A 19 17.62 -15.71 -12.13
CA ALA A 19 18.93 -15.95 -11.50
C ALA A 19 18.81 -16.36 -10.03
N ALA A 20 17.66 -16.12 -9.39
CA ALA A 20 17.42 -16.42 -7.99
C ALA A 20 17.25 -17.94 -7.73
N PRO A 21 17.55 -18.42 -6.50
CA PRO A 21 17.32 -19.81 -6.12
C PRO A 21 15.86 -20.23 -6.30
N ALA A 22 15.65 -21.47 -6.75
CA ALA A 22 14.32 -22.05 -6.89
C ALA A 22 13.57 -22.01 -5.55
N GLY A 23 12.29 -21.63 -5.59
CA GLY A 23 11.46 -21.48 -4.39
C GLY A 23 11.63 -20.17 -3.63
N SER A 24 12.58 -19.31 -3.99
CA SER A 24 12.70 -17.97 -3.40
C SER A 24 11.56 -17.03 -3.83
N ALA A 25 11.27 -16.03 -3.00
CA ALA A 25 10.29 -14.99 -3.34
C ALA A 25 10.69 -14.19 -4.60
N ALA A 26 12.00 -13.99 -4.82
CA ALA A 26 12.50 -13.33 -6.03
C ALA A 26 12.21 -14.18 -7.29
N ALA A 27 12.46 -15.49 -7.22
CA ALA A 27 12.12 -16.41 -8.31
C ALA A 27 10.60 -16.45 -8.57
N ALA A 28 9.81 -16.52 -7.51
CA ALA A 28 8.35 -16.53 -7.58
C ALA A 28 7.79 -15.23 -8.19
N LEU A 29 8.27 -14.07 -7.75
CA LEU A 29 7.90 -12.76 -8.29
C LEU A 29 8.28 -12.65 -9.78
N GLY A 30 9.51 -13.02 -10.14
CA GLY A 30 9.97 -12.96 -11.53
C GLY A 30 9.14 -13.86 -12.45
N ALA A 31 8.84 -15.09 -12.03
CA ALA A 31 7.97 -16.01 -12.76
C ALA A 31 6.54 -15.48 -12.88
N CYS A 32 5.99 -14.92 -11.79
CA CYS A 32 4.66 -14.31 -11.80
C CYS A 32 4.60 -13.13 -12.77
N LEU A 33 5.56 -12.20 -12.71
CA LEU A 33 5.62 -11.06 -13.63
C LEU A 33 5.77 -11.50 -15.09
N ALA A 34 6.61 -12.50 -15.37
CA ALA A 34 6.78 -13.02 -16.72
C ALA A 34 5.47 -13.62 -17.28
N ARG A 35 4.78 -14.43 -16.47
CA ARG A 35 3.49 -15.02 -16.84
C ARG A 35 2.42 -13.95 -17.05
N GLN A 36 2.30 -13.01 -16.12
CA GLN A 36 1.31 -11.93 -16.21
C GLN A 36 1.59 -11.02 -17.41
N ALA A 37 2.86 -10.73 -17.73
CA ALA A 37 3.20 -9.90 -18.90
C ALA A 37 2.94 -10.60 -20.25
N GLY A 38 2.99 -11.94 -20.28
CA GLY A 38 2.75 -12.76 -21.47
C GLY A 38 1.28 -13.07 -21.73
N ASP A 39 0.43 -13.03 -20.71
CA ASP A 39 -0.99 -13.34 -20.81
C ASP A 39 -1.83 -12.05 -21.01
N PRO A 40 -2.50 -11.86 -22.17
CA PRO A 40 -3.42 -10.74 -22.39
C PRO A 40 -4.62 -10.73 -21.44
N ALA A 41 -4.97 -11.88 -20.87
CA ALA A 41 -6.06 -12.03 -19.91
C ALA A 41 -5.66 -11.64 -18.48
N SER A 42 -4.38 -11.40 -18.24
CA SER A 42 -3.83 -11.20 -16.91
C SER A 42 -4.24 -9.85 -16.29
N PHE A 43 -4.11 -9.75 -14.97
CA PHE A 43 -4.41 -8.51 -14.25
C PHE A 43 -3.54 -7.34 -14.74
N LEU A 44 -2.24 -7.56 -14.94
CA LEU A 44 -1.30 -6.53 -15.39
C LEU A 44 -1.51 -6.14 -16.85
N SER A 45 -2.08 -7.04 -17.66
CA SER A 45 -2.38 -6.77 -19.07
C SER A 45 -3.73 -6.09 -19.28
N ARG A 46 -4.74 -6.42 -18.47
CA ARG A 46 -6.13 -5.97 -18.67
C ARG A 46 -6.48 -4.62 -18.04
N LYS A 47 -5.88 -4.26 -16.91
CA LYS A 47 -6.43 -3.22 -16.02
C LYS A 47 -5.50 -2.04 -15.74
N GLU A 48 -4.50 -1.78 -16.59
CA GLU A 48 -3.46 -0.75 -16.34
C GLU A 48 -2.88 -0.83 -14.92
N GLY A 49 -2.79 -2.06 -14.38
CA GLY A 49 -2.43 -2.31 -13.00
C GLY A 49 -0.94 -2.08 -12.73
N ALA A 50 -0.64 -1.78 -11.48
CA ALA A 50 0.70 -1.66 -10.96
C ALA A 50 0.99 -2.79 -9.96
N VAL A 51 2.24 -3.25 -9.95
CA VAL A 51 2.78 -3.99 -8.80
C VAL A 51 3.50 -2.99 -7.89
N VAL A 52 3.28 -3.06 -6.58
CA VAL A 52 4.03 -2.28 -5.58
C VAL A 52 4.85 -3.25 -4.77
N LEU A 53 6.14 -2.93 -4.60
CA LEU A 53 7.03 -3.67 -3.72
C LEU A 53 7.23 -2.84 -2.45
N GLU A 54 6.78 -3.38 -1.32
CA GLU A 54 6.86 -2.76 0.00
C GLU A 54 8.06 -3.35 0.74
N TYR A 55 9.05 -2.51 1.06
CA TYR A 55 10.21 -2.91 1.85
C TYR A 55 10.05 -2.40 3.28
N ASP A 56 10.23 -3.29 4.24
CA ASP A 56 10.38 -2.88 5.63
C ASP A 56 11.74 -2.21 5.82
N VAL A 57 11.76 -1.10 6.55
CA VAL A 57 13.00 -0.44 6.99
C VAL A 57 13.20 -0.82 8.44
N PRO A 58 14.04 -1.82 8.75
CA PRO A 58 14.25 -2.27 10.12
C PRO A 58 15.17 -1.29 10.86
N ASP A 59 15.05 -1.26 12.19
CA ASP A 59 15.95 -0.46 13.04
C ASP A 59 17.40 -1.00 13.00
N VAL A 60 17.55 -2.31 12.74
CA VAL A 60 18.83 -2.99 12.55
C VAL A 60 18.78 -3.72 11.22
N LEU A 61 19.78 -3.50 10.36
CA LEU A 61 19.88 -4.20 9.08
C LEU A 61 20.09 -5.70 9.34
N PRO A 62 19.21 -6.59 8.86
CA PRO A 62 19.42 -8.02 8.97
C PRO A 62 20.59 -8.45 8.08
N GLU A 63 21.22 -9.58 8.41
CA GLU A 63 22.25 -10.20 7.57
C GLU A 63 21.71 -10.53 6.16
N GLU A 64 20.46 -10.97 6.10
CA GLU A 64 19.75 -11.21 4.85
C GLU A 64 18.53 -10.29 4.72
N PRO A 65 18.37 -9.59 3.58
CA PRO A 65 17.21 -8.73 3.36
C PRO A 65 15.95 -9.58 3.26
N ALA A 66 14.93 -9.23 4.06
CA ALA A 66 13.62 -9.85 3.96
C ALA A 66 13.02 -9.59 2.56
N PRO A 67 12.31 -10.56 1.97
CA PRO A 67 11.64 -10.34 0.70
C PRO A 67 10.58 -9.23 0.84
N PRO A 68 10.40 -8.38 -0.19
CA PRO A 68 9.42 -7.31 -0.12
C PRO A 68 8.00 -7.87 -0.02
N GLY A 69 7.11 -7.08 0.58
CA GLY A 69 5.68 -7.22 0.33
C GLY A 69 5.36 -6.96 -1.14
N ILE A 70 4.47 -7.75 -1.71
CA ILE A 70 4.06 -7.66 -3.11
C ILE A 70 2.58 -7.29 -3.12
N PHE A 71 2.25 -6.13 -3.68
CA PHE A 71 0.89 -5.63 -3.76
C PHE A 71 0.49 -5.41 -5.22
N PHE A 72 -0.71 -5.82 -5.57
CA PHE A 72 -1.38 -5.47 -6.81
C PHE A 72 -2.30 -4.29 -6.56
N VAL A 73 -2.18 -3.29 -7.43
CA VAL A 73 -2.98 -2.08 -7.43
C VAL A 73 -3.61 -1.97 -8.81
N PRO A 74 -4.94 -1.95 -8.94
CA PRO A 74 -5.58 -1.76 -10.24
C PRO A 74 -5.24 -0.36 -10.77
N GLY A 75 -5.20 -0.23 -12.09
CA GLY A 75 -5.07 1.08 -12.73
C GLY A 75 -6.21 2.01 -12.34
N ASN A 76 -6.06 3.29 -12.68
CA ASN A 76 -7.01 4.31 -12.26
C ASN A 76 -8.42 3.94 -12.77
N PRO A 77 -9.39 3.67 -11.89
CA PRO A 77 -10.73 3.33 -12.33
C PRO A 77 -11.43 4.63 -12.72
N SER A 78 -11.10 5.17 -13.89
CA SER A 78 -11.98 6.14 -14.54
C SER A 78 -13.33 5.46 -14.76
N GLU A 79 -14.39 6.21 -14.49
CA GLU A 79 -15.80 5.81 -14.39
C GLU A 79 -16.18 4.57 -15.21
N GLY A 80 -16.54 3.49 -14.51
CA GLY A 80 -17.07 2.26 -15.10
C GLY A 80 -16.06 1.11 -15.28
N ALA A 81 -14.76 1.34 -15.05
CA ALA A 81 -13.80 0.24 -15.03
C ALA A 81 -14.08 -0.72 -13.85
N ALA A 82 -14.10 -2.02 -14.15
CA ALA A 82 -14.24 -3.11 -13.18
C ALA A 82 -13.47 -2.82 -11.88
N ARG A 83 -14.04 -3.13 -10.72
CA ARG A 83 -13.40 -3.01 -9.39
C ARG A 83 -12.26 -4.01 -9.20
N GLY A 84 -11.56 -4.35 -10.28
CA GLY A 84 -10.21 -4.89 -10.26
C GLY A 84 -10.13 -6.23 -9.57
N LEU A 85 -9.71 -6.11 -8.32
CA LEU A 85 -9.39 -7.15 -7.37
C LEU A 85 -10.64 -7.66 -6.63
N HIS A 86 -11.67 -6.82 -6.54
CA HIS A 86 -12.92 -7.13 -5.87
C HIS A 86 -13.82 -8.06 -6.68
N ASP A 87 -13.84 -7.91 -8.01
CA ASP A 87 -14.75 -8.67 -8.89
C ASP A 87 -14.27 -10.11 -9.16
N ASP A 88 -12.97 -10.38 -8.97
CA ASP A 88 -12.37 -11.70 -9.15
C ASP A 88 -11.35 -11.98 -8.02
N PRO A 89 -11.85 -12.25 -6.79
CA PRO A 89 -10.99 -12.52 -5.64
C PRO A 89 -10.16 -13.79 -5.85
N ALA A 90 -10.69 -14.81 -6.54
CA ALA A 90 -10.01 -16.06 -6.80
C ALA A 90 -8.77 -15.88 -7.68
N ALA A 91 -8.88 -15.21 -8.82
CA ALA A 91 -7.73 -14.95 -9.68
C ALA A 91 -6.70 -14.04 -8.99
N THR A 92 -7.17 -13.05 -8.23
CA THR A 92 -6.31 -12.14 -7.46
C THR A 92 -5.48 -12.91 -6.43
N VAL A 93 -6.12 -13.72 -5.60
CA VAL A 93 -5.47 -14.50 -4.55
C VAL A 93 -4.51 -15.53 -5.15
N ALA A 94 -4.91 -16.21 -6.23
CA ALA A 94 -4.04 -17.15 -6.93
C ALA A 94 -2.78 -16.47 -7.49
N ALA A 95 -2.90 -15.27 -8.04
CA ALA A 95 -1.76 -14.50 -8.53
C ALA A 95 -0.84 -14.04 -7.39
N LEU A 96 -1.40 -13.66 -6.24
CA LEU A 96 -0.64 -13.28 -5.04
C LEU A 96 0.11 -14.48 -4.44
N TRP A 97 -0.55 -15.63 -4.31
CA TRP A 97 0.10 -16.86 -3.85
C TRP A 97 1.25 -17.26 -4.76
N ALA A 98 1.04 -17.22 -6.07
CA ALA A 98 2.09 -17.50 -7.03
C ALA A 98 3.25 -16.50 -6.93
N ALA A 99 2.98 -15.21 -6.71
CA ALA A 99 4.03 -14.20 -6.52
C ALA A 99 4.82 -14.39 -5.23
N ALA A 100 4.19 -14.90 -4.17
CA ALA A 100 4.83 -15.21 -2.90
C ALA A 100 5.48 -16.60 -2.84
N GLY A 101 5.30 -17.45 -3.86
CA GLY A 101 5.75 -18.85 -3.83
C GLY A 101 4.94 -19.73 -2.88
N TRP A 102 3.71 -19.34 -2.58
CA TRP A 102 2.82 -20.02 -1.64
C TRP A 102 1.94 -21.06 -2.34
N CYS A 103 1.67 -22.18 -1.67
CA CYS A 103 0.64 -23.13 -2.09
C CYS A 103 -0.77 -22.54 -1.91
N ALA A 104 -1.70 -23.02 -2.73
CA ALA A 104 -3.10 -22.65 -2.65
C ALA A 104 -3.74 -23.10 -1.33
N ASP A 105 -4.61 -22.25 -0.78
CA ASP A 105 -5.34 -22.51 0.46
C ASP A 105 -6.82 -22.12 0.30
N ALA A 106 -7.67 -23.13 0.14
CA ALA A 106 -9.10 -22.91 -0.07
C ALA A 106 -9.80 -22.22 1.13
N ALA A 107 -9.28 -22.36 2.36
CA ALA A 107 -9.85 -21.69 3.52
C ALA A 107 -9.54 -20.20 3.50
N GLU A 108 -8.30 -19.82 3.16
CA GLU A 108 -7.92 -18.41 3.00
C GLU A 108 -8.69 -17.74 1.86
N LEU A 109 -8.88 -18.42 0.71
CA LEU A 109 -9.70 -17.90 -0.39
C LEU A 109 -11.15 -17.64 0.05
N ARG A 110 -11.80 -18.59 0.72
CA ARG A 110 -13.16 -18.40 1.24
C ARG A 110 -13.26 -17.20 2.19
N GLN A 111 -12.23 -16.95 2.99
CA GLN A 111 -12.22 -15.76 3.87
C GLN A 111 -12.07 -14.46 3.07
N VAL A 112 -11.25 -14.44 2.01
CA VAL A 112 -11.14 -13.28 1.12
C VAL A 112 -12.46 -13.02 0.39
N GLU A 113 -13.11 -14.06 -0.14
CA GLU A 113 -14.43 -13.96 -0.78
C GLU A 113 -15.46 -13.38 0.18
N ARG A 114 -15.53 -13.89 1.42
CA ARG A 114 -16.41 -13.36 2.46
C ARG A 114 -16.15 -11.88 2.77
N VAL A 115 -14.89 -11.44 2.77
CA VAL A 115 -14.56 -10.02 2.95
C VAL A 115 -15.10 -9.20 1.79
N CYS A 116 -14.89 -9.65 0.55
CA CYS A 116 -15.42 -8.98 -0.63
C CYS A 116 -16.95 -8.90 -0.60
N GLU A 117 -17.65 -9.98 -0.30
CA GLU A 117 -19.12 -10.03 -0.19
C GLU A 117 -19.69 -9.09 0.89
N ALA A 118 -18.94 -8.86 1.98
CA ALA A 118 -19.35 -7.96 3.05
C ALA A 118 -19.23 -6.46 2.69
N LEU A 119 -18.47 -6.14 1.63
CA LEU A 119 -18.35 -4.77 1.13
C LEU A 119 -19.65 -4.36 0.43
N SER A 120 -20.14 -3.16 0.74
CA SER A 120 -21.39 -2.63 0.19
C SER A 120 -21.20 -1.22 -0.36
N GLY A 121 -22.15 -0.75 -1.16
CA GLY A 121 -22.16 0.62 -1.68
C GLY A 121 -20.93 0.91 -2.55
N THR A 122 -20.20 1.98 -2.21
CA THR A 122 -19.03 2.43 -2.98
C THR A 122 -17.69 1.82 -2.52
N SER A 123 -17.71 1.11 -1.38
CA SER A 123 -16.52 0.45 -0.84
C SER A 123 -16.08 -0.72 -1.73
N HIS A 124 -14.77 -0.89 -1.88
CA HIS A 124 -14.19 -1.95 -2.72
C HIS A 124 -12.74 -2.21 -2.33
N VAL A 125 -12.21 -3.38 -2.73
CA VAL A 125 -10.78 -3.70 -2.60
C VAL A 125 -9.99 -2.88 -3.63
N GLY A 126 -9.32 -1.83 -3.15
CA GLY A 126 -8.48 -0.96 -3.96
C GLY A 126 -7.06 -1.47 -4.13
N GLN A 127 -6.56 -2.31 -3.22
CA GLN A 127 -5.27 -3.00 -3.36
C GLN A 127 -5.33 -4.37 -2.68
N ALA A 128 -4.52 -5.31 -3.14
CA ALA A 128 -4.37 -6.61 -2.48
C ALA A 128 -2.90 -7.02 -2.50
N GLY A 129 -2.39 -7.58 -1.42
CA GLY A 129 -0.97 -7.93 -1.33
C GLY A 129 -0.67 -9.05 -0.37
N VAL A 130 0.59 -9.48 -0.41
CA VAL A 130 1.16 -10.53 0.44
C VAL A 130 2.53 -10.09 0.91
N MET A 131 2.96 -10.57 2.08
CA MET A 131 4.25 -10.22 2.67
C MET A 131 5.00 -11.50 3.03
N PRO A 132 5.81 -12.07 2.12
CA PRO A 132 6.43 -13.38 2.31
C PRO A 132 7.33 -13.49 3.54
N GLY A 133 7.94 -12.37 3.98
CA GLY A 133 8.75 -12.31 5.21
C GLY A 133 7.95 -12.21 6.52
N ARG A 134 6.63 -12.37 6.49
CA ARG A 134 5.74 -12.26 7.65
C ARG A 134 4.81 -13.49 7.75
N GLN A 135 3.98 -13.53 8.79
CA GLN A 135 2.91 -14.52 8.90
C GLN A 135 2.04 -14.49 7.63
N ARG A 136 1.73 -15.67 7.09
CA ARG A 136 0.89 -15.85 5.90
C ARG A 136 -0.45 -15.16 6.09
N ALA A 137 -0.73 -14.21 5.21
CA ALA A 137 -2.02 -13.54 5.08
C ALA A 137 -2.11 -12.88 3.70
N VAL A 138 -3.33 -12.81 3.15
CA VAL A 138 -3.66 -11.88 2.07
C VAL A 138 -4.10 -10.56 2.70
N ARG A 139 -3.36 -9.49 2.44
CA ARG A 139 -3.75 -8.14 2.84
C ARG A 139 -4.69 -7.55 1.81
N LEU A 140 -5.87 -7.13 2.24
CA LEU A 140 -6.83 -6.38 1.42
C LEU A 140 -6.84 -4.92 1.89
N VAL A 141 -6.65 -3.99 0.97
CA VAL A 141 -6.78 -2.55 1.22
C VAL A 141 -8.13 -2.09 0.66
N VAL A 142 -9.09 -1.85 1.55
CA VAL A 142 -10.46 -1.46 1.21
C VAL A 142 -10.56 0.06 1.17
N HIS A 143 -11.02 0.60 0.05
CA HIS A 143 -11.13 2.04 -0.21
C HIS A 143 -12.58 2.52 -0.11
N ARG A 144 -12.75 3.85 -0.04
CA ARG A 144 -14.04 4.56 -0.13
C ARG A 144 -15.06 4.09 0.92
N ILE A 145 -14.61 3.93 2.16
CA ILE A 145 -15.50 3.62 3.27
C ILE A 145 -15.95 4.94 3.89
N ASP A 146 -17.25 5.25 3.90
CA ASP A 146 -17.73 6.40 4.65
C ASP A 146 -17.48 6.18 6.15
N ALA A 147 -17.12 7.24 6.87
CA ALA A 147 -16.95 7.19 8.32
C ALA A 147 -18.22 6.70 9.03
N ALA A 148 -19.41 7.06 8.52
CA ALA A 148 -20.69 6.61 9.05
C ALA A 148 -20.97 5.12 8.78
N GLU A 149 -20.43 4.56 7.69
CA GLU A 149 -20.60 3.15 7.32
C GLU A 149 -19.61 2.22 8.05
N LEU A 150 -18.49 2.75 8.53
CA LEU A 150 -17.41 1.98 9.13
C LEU A 150 -17.86 1.05 10.28
N PRO A 151 -18.69 1.49 11.25
CA PRO A 151 -19.16 0.59 12.32
C PRO A 151 -19.89 -0.64 11.76
N GLY A 152 -20.85 -0.43 10.86
CA GLY A 152 -21.62 -1.52 10.26
C GLY A 152 -20.77 -2.42 9.37
N LEU A 153 -19.75 -1.88 8.70
CA LEU A 153 -18.79 -2.70 7.94
C LEU A 153 -17.99 -3.62 8.87
N LEU A 154 -17.42 -3.09 9.96
CA LEU A 154 -16.64 -3.89 10.92
C LEU A 154 -17.48 -4.99 11.57
N GLU A 155 -18.77 -4.71 11.82
CA GLU A 155 -19.74 -5.68 12.31
C GLU A 155 -20.02 -6.80 11.29
N ARG A 156 -20.33 -6.45 10.02
CA ARG A 156 -20.54 -7.45 8.95
C ARG A 156 -19.33 -8.35 8.74
N LEU A 157 -18.13 -7.76 8.81
CA LEU A 157 -16.87 -8.50 8.72
C LEU A 157 -16.63 -9.41 9.94
N ARG A 158 -17.38 -9.21 11.04
CA ARG A 158 -17.14 -9.81 12.35
C ARG A 158 -15.70 -9.58 12.80
N TRP A 159 -15.20 -8.36 12.62
CA TRP A 159 -13.81 -8.03 12.94
C TRP A 159 -13.58 -8.19 14.45
N PRO A 160 -12.59 -8.99 14.89
CA PRO A 160 -12.43 -9.34 16.31
C PRO A 160 -11.75 -8.24 17.14
N GLY A 161 -11.46 -7.08 16.56
CA GLY A 161 -10.80 -5.96 17.24
C GLY A 161 -11.77 -4.97 17.90
N SER A 162 -11.25 -3.82 18.31
CA SER A 162 -12.05 -2.76 18.94
C SER A 162 -12.57 -1.76 17.90
N SER A 163 -13.83 -1.90 17.51
CA SER A 163 -14.50 -0.94 16.62
C SER A 163 -14.47 0.47 17.19
N ALA A 164 -14.63 0.63 18.51
CA ALA A 164 -14.54 1.93 19.18
C ALA A 164 -13.16 2.60 18.98
N ALA A 165 -12.07 1.84 19.09
CA ALA A 165 -10.73 2.36 18.82
C ALA A 165 -10.55 2.76 17.35
N ALA A 166 -11.02 1.94 16.40
CA ALA A 166 -10.98 2.30 14.98
C ALA A 166 -11.77 3.59 14.67
N MET A 167 -12.97 3.73 15.24
CA MET A 167 -13.79 4.94 15.10
C MET A 167 -13.13 6.17 15.72
N SER A 168 -12.40 6.00 16.84
CA SER A 168 -11.65 7.09 17.44
C SER A 168 -10.55 7.61 16.52
N VAL A 169 -9.86 6.72 15.79
CA VAL A 169 -8.86 7.11 14.79
C VAL A 169 -9.51 7.94 13.70
N VAL A 170 -10.60 7.45 13.08
CA VAL A 170 -11.29 8.18 12.01
C VAL A 170 -11.74 9.56 12.46
N ARG A 171 -12.41 9.66 13.61
CA ARG A 171 -12.89 10.93 14.15
C ARG A 171 -11.75 11.91 14.44
N ASP A 172 -10.66 11.42 15.02
CA ASP A 172 -9.56 12.28 15.46
C ASP A 172 -8.61 12.68 14.32
N THR A 173 -8.82 12.19 13.09
CA THR A 173 -7.98 12.53 11.93
C THR A 173 -8.76 13.01 10.71
N SER A 174 -10.09 12.94 10.69
CA SER A 174 -10.92 13.20 9.50
C SER A 174 -10.78 14.61 8.95
N ASP A 175 -10.52 15.60 9.80
CA ASP A 175 -10.27 17.01 9.44
C ASP A 175 -8.94 17.20 8.69
N LEU A 176 -8.04 16.23 8.78
CA LEU A 176 -6.69 16.28 8.21
C LEU A 176 -6.47 15.24 7.10
N THR A 177 -7.49 14.51 6.67
CA THR A 177 -7.35 13.47 5.65
C THR A 177 -8.31 13.68 4.50
N ARG A 178 -8.06 13.00 3.38
CA ARG A 178 -9.05 12.91 2.31
C ARG A 178 -10.36 12.32 2.87
N PRO A 179 -11.52 12.68 2.29
CA PRO A 179 -12.78 12.07 2.66
C PRO A 179 -12.76 10.54 2.48
N GLY A 180 -13.40 9.85 3.44
CA GLY A 180 -13.49 8.39 3.47
C GLY A 180 -12.28 7.70 4.12
N ALA A 181 -12.57 6.61 4.82
CA ALA A 181 -11.57 5.73 5.40
C ALA A 181 -11.01 4.75 4.36
N VAL A 182 -9.77 4.34 4.60
CA VAL A 182 -9.10 3.26 3.88
C VAL A 182 -8.61 2.27 4.92
N LEU A 183 -9.00 1.01 4.77
CA LEU A 183 -8.66 -0.03 5.73
C LEU A 183 -7.69 -1.04 5.12
N SER A 184 -6.59 -1.36 5.79
CA SER A 184 -5.83 -2.56 5.47
C SER A 184 -6.18 -3.69 6.45
N LEU A 185 -6.73 -4.77 5.90
CA LEU A 185 -7.16 -5.98 6.59
C LEU A 185 -6.21 -7.12 6.24
N ASP A 186 -5.70 -7.85 7.23
CA ASP A 186 -4.99 -9.11 6.99
C ASP A 186 -5.98 -10.26 7.11
N VAL A 187 -6.13 -11.02 6.02
CA VAL A 187 -7.03 -12.17 5.92
C VAL A 187 -6.22 -13.46 5.91
N THR A 188 -6.57 -14.38 6.78
CA THR A 188 -5.93 -15.70 6.92
C THR A 188 -6.96 -16.80 6.72
N ALA A 189 -6.52 -18.06 6.69
CA ALA A 189 -7.43 -19.21 6.72
C ALA A 189 -8.40 -19.22 7.92
N CYS A 190 -8.00 -18.61 9.05
CA CYS A 190 -8.80 -18.51 10.28
C CYS A 190 -9.72 -17.28 10.31
N GLY A 191 -9.69 -16.43 9.29
CA GLY A 191 -10.46 -15.19 9.22
C GLY A 191 -9.58 -13.94 9.28
N ILE A 192 -10.21 -12.81 9.65
CA ILE A 192 -9.59 -11.48 9.65
C ILE A 192 -8.78 -11.30 10.94
N SER A 193 -7.56 -10.80 10.80
CA SER A 193 -6.70 -10.44 11.92
C SER A 193 -7.34 -9.39 12.84
N PRO A 194 -7.14 -9.47 14.17
CA PRO A 194 -7.56 -8.41 15.09
C PRO A 194 -6.78 -7.10 14.89
N ARG A 195 -5.70 -7.11 14.09
CA ARG A 195 -4.94 -5.94 13.70
C ARG A 195 -5.62 -5.26 12.51
N LEU A 196 -6.01 -3.99 12.67
CA LEU A 196 -6.59 -3.17 11.61
C LEU A 196 -5.67 -1.99 11.30
N GLY A 197 -5.38 -1.78 10.02
CA GLY A 197 -4.73 -0.56 9.56
C GLY A 197 -5.74 0.44 9.03
N LEU A 198 -5.61 1.71 9.38
CA LEU A 198 -6.30 2.83 8.76
C LEU A 198 -5.27 3.69 8.02
N GLU A 199 -5.44 3.85 6.70
CA GLU A 199 -4.51 4.61 5.87
C GLU A 199 -5.00 6.06 5.68
N LEU A 200 -4.24 6.97 6.27
CA LEU A 200 -4.45 8.42 6.27
C LEU A 200 -3.74 9.02 5.05
N PHE A 201 -4.53 9.28 4.02
CA PHE A 201 -4.09 10.04 2.85
C PHE A 201 -4.47 11.51 3.03
N ARG A 202 -3.61 12.41 2.56
CA ARG A 202 -3.95 13.83 2.49
C ARG A 202 -4.90 14.09 1.32
N PRO A 203 -5.69 15.19 1.34
CA PRO A 203 -6.57 15.57 0.23
C PRO A 203 -5.83 15.93 -1.06
N VAL A 204 -4.55 16.27 -0.97
CA VAL A 204 -3.67 16.59 -2.09
C VAL A 204 -2.84 15.35 -2.46
N GLU A 205 -2.47 15.23 -3.74
CA GLU A 205 -1.57 14.17 -4.20
C GLU A 205 -0.24 14.24 -3.45
N TRP A 206 0.17 13.12 -2.83
CA TRP A 206 1.36 13.05 -1.97
C TRP A 206 2.64 13.58 -2.63
N SER A 207 2.80 13.44 -3.95
CA SER A 207 3.97 13.90 -4.71
C SER A 207 4.09 15.42 -4.85
N ARG A 208 3.07 16.14 -4.36
CA ARG A 208 2.95 17.60 -4.33
C ARG A 208 2.91 18.15 -2.90
N ILE A 209 2.98 17.28 -1.89
CA ILE A 209 2.93 17.69 -0.49
C ILE A 209 4.35 17.86 0.02
N ASP A 210 4.62 19.07 0.48
CA ASP A 210 5.87 19.46 1.09
C ASP A 210 5.89 19.10 2.58
N ARG A 211 6.85 19.68 3.31
CA ARG A 211 6.95 19.49 4.76
C ARG A 211 5.74 20.09 5.49
N ALA A 212 5.31 21.30 5.13
CA ALA A 212 4.24 22.00 5.83
C ALA A 212 2.91 21.24 5.74
N GLY A 213 2.62 20.62 4.59
CA GLY A 213 1.39 19.85 4.40
C GLY A 213 1.27 18.59 5.27
N TRP A 214 2.38 18.05 5.79
CA TRP A 214 2.38 16.87 6.67
C TRP A 214 2.43 17.20 8.16
N LEU A 215 2.91 18.38 8.55
CA LEU A 215 3.07 18.76 9.97
C LEU A 215 1.78 18.59 10.80
N PRO A 216 0.59 19.08 10.35
CA PRO A 216 -0.63 18.97 11.15
C PRO A 216 -1.00 17.52 11.49
N VAL A 217 -0.78 16.57 10.57
CA VAL A 217 -1.07 15.15 10.83
C VAL A 217 -0.05 14.59 11.82
N ILE A 218 1.24 14.89 11.63
CA ILE A 218 2.31 14.38 12.49
C ILE A 218 2.13 14.88 13.93
N ASP A 219 1.80 16.17 14.10
CA ASP A 219 1.56 16.78 15.41
C ASP A 219 0.35 16.16 16.09
N ARG A 220 -0.78 16.00 15.37
CA ARG A 220 -1.97 15.29 15.89
C ARG A 220 -1.64 13.88 16.37
N LEU A 221 -0.81 13.14 15.64
CA LEU A 221 -0.41 11.78 16.02
C LEU A 221 0.53 11.75 17.23
N ALA A 222 1.38 12.76 17.39
CA ALA A 222 2.25 12.91 18.55
C ALA A 222 1.44 13.29 19.80
N ASP A 223 0.51 14.25 19.69
CA ASP A 223 -0.36 14.68 20.79
C ASP A 223 -1.24 13.55 21.32
N LYS A 224 -1.69 12.66 20.42
CA LYS A 224 -2.45 11.46 20.76
C LYS A 224 -1.59 10.30 21.29
N ALA A 225 -0.27 10.48 21.38
CA ALA A 225 0.70 9.44 21.72
C ALA A 225 0.63 8.19 20.82
N TRP A 226 0.16 8.34 19.57
CA TRP A 226 0.15 7.26 18.57
C TRP A 226 1.47 7.16 17.81
N CYS A 227 2.29 8.21 17.89
CA CYS A 227 3.63 8.27 17.35
C CYS A 227 4.64 8.52 18.48
N LEU A 228 5.72 7.73 18.53
CA LEU A 228 6.81 7.99 19.48
C LEU A 228 7.45 9.36 19.17
N PRO A 229 7.91 10.12 20.18
CA PRO A 229 8.50 11.44 19.95
C PRO A 229 9.64 11.44 18.92
N ALA A 230 10.58 10.50 19.03
CA ALA A 230 11.70 10.36 18.07
C ALA A 230 11.21 10.03 16.66
N LYS A 231 10.12 9.26 16.53
CA LYS A 231 9.52 8.96 15.23
C LYS A 231 8.83 10.18 14.64
N ALA A 232 8.11 10.95 15.45
CA ALA A 232 7.49 12.20 15.01
C ALA A 232 8.56 13.18 14.52
N GLU A 233 9.65 13.36 15.26
CA GLU A 233 10.80 14.17 14.84
C GLU A 233 11.36 13.73 13.49
N GLY A 234 11.64 12.43 13.33
CA GLY A 234 12.11 11.88 12.05
C GLY A 234 11.13 12.12 10.89
N LEU A 235 9.82 12.00 11.13
CA LEU A 235 8.81 12.29 10.11
C LEU A 235 8.74 13.78 9.76
N ARG A 236 8.92 14.68 10.73
CA ARG A 236 8.98 16.12 10.46
C ARG A 236 10.20 16.49 9.61
N ALA A 237 11.31 15.77 9.76
CA ALA A 237 12.55 16.00 9.01
C ALA A 237 12.60 15.29 7.65
N TRP A 238 11.72 14.31 7.41
CA TRP A 238 11.78 13.46 6.23
C TRP A 238 11.44 14.19 4.90
N PRO A 239 10.31 14.92 4.77
CA PRO A 239 9.98 15.60 3.53
C PRO A 239 11.02 16.66 3.18
N ARG A 240 11.70 16.47 2.04
CA ARG A 240 12.76 17.37 1.58
C ARG A 240 13.01 17.21 0.08
N SER A 241 13.30 18.32 -0.57
CA SER A 241 13.67 18.36 -1.98
C SER A 241 15.18 18.57 -2.11
N THR A 242 15.82 17.84 -3.01
CA THR A 242 17.27 17.92 -3.27
C THR A 242 17.53 17.89 -4.76
N ARG A 243 18.48 18.70 -5.23
CA ARG A 243 18.92 18.69 -6.62
C ARG A 243 20.15 17.79 -6.75
N LEU A 244 20.15 16.90 -7.72
CA LEU A 244 21.33 16.15 -8.15
C LEU A 244 21.79 16.71 -9.49
N ILE A 245 23.07 17.07 -9.58
CA ILE A 245 23.69 17.58 -10.81
C ILE A 245 24.68 16.53 -11.29
N GLY A 246 24.54 16.08 -12.53
CA GLY A 246 25.47 15.11 -13.12
C GLY A 246 25.52 15.20 -14.64
N PRO A 247 26.30 14.33 -15.32
CA PRO A 247 26.47 14.35 -16.77
C PRO A 247 25.14 14.22 -17.55
N GLY A 248 24.13 13.57 -16.97
CA GLY A 248 22.79 13.43 -17.52
C GLY A 248 21.84 14.63 -17.30
N GLY A 249 22.32 15.71 -16.69
CA GLY A 249 21.55 16.92 -16.38
C GLY A 249 21.23 17.09 -14.90
N VAL A 250 20.26 17.96 -14.62
CA VAL A 250 19.80 18.29 -13.25
C VAL A 250 18.54 17.51 -12.91
N TYR A 251 18.61 16.65 -11.89
CA TYR A 251 17.47 15.90 -11.38
C TYR A 251 16.98 16.51 -10.07
N ARG A 252 15.67 16.47 -9.83
CA ARG A 252 15.10 16.80 -8.52
C ARG A 252 14.64 15.52 -7.83
N ILE A 253 15.27 15.21 -6.70
CA ILE A 253 14.78 14.20 -5.77
C ILE A 253 13.84 14.88 -4.79
N HIS A 254 12.58 14.50 -4.82
CA HIS A 254 11.58 14.91 -3.85
C HIS A 254 11.28 13.73 -2.92
N ARG A 255 11.70 13.86 -1.66
CA ARG A 255 11.32 12.94 -0.58
C ARG A 255 10.10 13.50 0.13
N THR A 256 9.12 12.66 0.38
CA THR A 256 7.87 13.02 1.06
C THR A 256 7.25 11.76 1.68
N ILE A 257 6.06 11.88 2.26
CA ILE A 257 5.28 10.77 2.80
C ILE A 257 4.16 10.46 1.79
N ASN A 258 3.98 9.19 1.44
CA ASN A 258 2.87 8.75 0.57
C ASN A 258 1.55 8.77 1.34
N HIS A 259 1.54 8.11 2.50
CA HIS A 259 0.44 8.11 3.46
C HIS A 259 0.97 7.73 4.85
N ILE A 260 0.15 7.96 5.88
CA ILE A 260 0.40 7.48 7.23
C ILE A 260 -0.62 6.39 7.56
N LYS A 261 -0.17 5.24 8.02
CA LYS A 261 -1.03 4.15 8.48
C LYS A 261 -1.08 4.12 9.99
N VAL A 262 -2.27 4.27 10.55
CA VAL A 262 -2.53 4.08 11.98
C VAL A 262 -3.02 2.65 12.19
N VAL A 263 -2.37 1.92 13.08
CA VAL A 263 -2.69 0.52 13.36
C VAL A 263 -3.36 0.42 14.71
N VAL A 264 -4.55 -0.16 14.72
CA VAL A 264 -5.28 -0.56 15.93
C VAL A 264 -5.03 -2.05 16.17
N ALA A 265 -4.43 -2.41 17.30
CA ALA A 265 -4.20 -3.80 17.69
C ALA A 265 -4.04 -3.93 19.20
N GLN A 266 -4.71 -4.92 19.81
CA GLN A 266 -4.52 -5.30 21.22
C GLN A 266 -4.60 -4.10 22.19
N GLY A 267 -5.60 -3.22 22.01
CA GLY A 267 -5.79 -2.02 22.84
C GLY A 267 -4.76 -0.91 22.60
N ARG A 268 -3.86 -1.05 21.63
CA ARG A 268 -2.86 -0.04 21.26
C ARG A 268 -3.18 0.58 19.90
N ILE A 269 -2.83 1.85 19.76
CA ILE A 269 -2.89 2.60 18.51
C ILE A 269 -1.49 3.10 18.18
N VAL A 270 -0.97 2.72 17.01
CA VAL A 270 0.42 3.04 16.60
C VAL A 270 0.47 3.51 15.14
N ALA A 271 1.13 4.64 14.89
CA ALA A 271 1.33 5.16 13.55
C ALA A 271 2.60 4.62 12.88
N LYS A 272 2.52 4.39 11.56
CA LYS A 272 3.62 4.10 10.64
C LYS A 272 3.50 5.02 9.43
N ALA A 273 4.60 5.57 8.94
CA ALA A 273 4.57 6.38 7.72
C ALA A 273 5.17 5.59 6.56
N TYR A 274 4.58 5.77 5.39
CA TYR A 274 5.09 5.21 4.14
C TYR A 274 5.90 6.28 3.43
N ALA A 275 7.21 6.21 3.62
CA ALA A 275 8.15 7.16 3.03
C ALA A 275 8.19 6.96 1.50
N ALA A 276 8.20 8.06 0.75
CA ALA A 276 8.26 8.03 -0.70
C ALA A 276 9.35 8.94 -1.23
N MET A 277 9.85 8.58 -2.41
CA MET A 277 10.84 9.36 -3.15
C MET A 277 10.45 9.40 -4.63
N VAL A 278 10.42 10.60 -5.20
CA VAL A 278 10.21 10.84 -6.62
C VAL A 278 11.46 11.47 -7.18
N VAL A 279 11.96 10.94 -8.30
CA VAL A 279 13.06 11.53 -9.05
C VAL A 279 12.47 12.10 -10.33
N ARG A 280 12.52 13.42 -10.50
CA ARG A 280 12.02 14.10 -11.70
C ARG A 280 13.19 14.54 -12.59
N PRO A 281 13.14 14.30 -13.91
CA PRO A 281 14.15 14.78 -14.85
C PRO A 281 14.04 16.31 -15.05
N PRO A 282 15.07 16.95 -15.62
CA PRO A 282 15.14 18.41 -15.75
C PRO A 282 14.01 19.04 -16.59
N ARG A 283 13.42 18.29 -17.55
CA ARG A 283 12.44 18.83 -18.52
C ARG A 283 11.03 19.06 -17.96
N GLU A 284 10.70 18.49 -16.80
CA GLU A 284 9.39 18.71 -16.14
C GLU A 284 9.37 19.95 -15.23
N LEU A 285 10.47 20.71 -15.16
CA LEU A 285 10.60 21.88 -14.29
C LEU A 285 9.96 23.16 -14.85
N THR A 286 9.52 23.19 -16.10
CA THR A 286 9.11 24.44 -16.78
C THR A 286 7.67 24.89 -16.52
N ALA A 287 6.78 24.07 -15.92
CA ALA A 287 5.35 24.40 -15.88
C ALA A 287 4.69 24.54 -14.49
N VAL A 288 5.30 24.10 -13.38
CA VAL A 288 4.52 23.91 -12.12
C VAL A 288 5.03 24.70 -10.91
N TRP A 289 6.20 25.35 -10.94
CA TRP A 289 6.78 25.92 -9.69
C TRP A 289 7.52 27.25 -9.88
N GLN A 290 6.92 28.24 -10.54
CA GLN A 290 7.45 29.62 -10.61
C GLN A 290 7.11 30.50 -9.39
N THR A 291 6.57 29.94 -8.29
CA THR A 291 6.00 30.77 -7.20
C THR A 291 6.59 30.53 -5.81
N GLU A 292 7.77 29.92 -5.68
CA GLU A 292 8.43 29.77 -4.37
C GLU A 292 9.91 30.15 -4.47
N GLU A 293 10.17 31.46 -4.47
CA GLU A 293 11.39 32.09 -3.94
C GLU A 293 11.02 32.92 -2.71
#